data_AF-A0A2P5D224-F1
#
_entry.id   AF-A0A2P5D224-F1
#
_cell.length_a   1.000
_cell.length_b   1.000
_cell.length_c   1.000
_cell.angle_alpha   90.00
_cell.angle_beta   90.00
_cell.angle_gamma   90.00
#
_symmetry.space_group_name_H-M   'P 1'
#
loop_
_entity.id
_entity.type
_entity.pdbx_description
1 polymer ?
#
loop_
_entity_poly.entity_id
_entity_poly.type
_entity_poly.pdbx_seq_one_letter_code
_entity_poly.pdbx_strand_id
1 'polypeptide(L)'
;MVIGSGLRAPPSTLGSIAKSKTPENIPPSMSKRKEKVDTSKKCKVASEDIPTSSPPPQPQTVSHPDPSKETATSSEPNQVDKDEELFALLNQLPEKAGMSPTFIDRFTSEDGWERMKRRSAKVAFGIMRMLANVSIFYFLFSTHFSGIDVLYFQTAATAVLMHDPVLECLEKAEKVEEITQAFEDSEKARKEEKRAFDLERQQLLEGLAKEKFEKEKLEEKIKELEKTISDHPDRMKEATTETTHKAVEEFKATEVKELEDKASDIASSTIIYNIFCEHPDLDFSILGEDVIELVQSWKEDEATKTRDGGASTSA
;
A
#
# COMPACT_ATOMS: atom_id res chain seq x y z
N MET A 1 -55.52 23.22 -22.02
CA MET A 1 -54.42 23.12 -22.99
C MET A 1 -53.68 24.44 -23.05
N VAL A 2 -52.68 24.64 -22.19
CA VAL A 2 -51.52 25.52 -22.36
C VAL A 2 -50.43 24.91 -21.47
N ILE A 3 -49.33 24.48 -22.10
CA ILE A 3 -48.18 23.84 -21.48
C ILE A 3 -47.18 24.93 -21.13
N GLY A 4 -46.74 25.00 -19.88
CA GLY A 4 -45.72 25.93 -19.41
C GLY A 4 -44.68 25.21 -18.58
N SER A 5 -43.74 24.56 -19.25
CA SER A 5 -42.59 23.87 -18.67
C SER A 5 -41.56 24.89 -18.15
N GLY A 6 -41.32 24.92 -16.85
CA GLY A 6 -40.30 25.75 -16.20
C GLY A 6 -39.36 24.93 -15.33
N LEU A 7 -38.51 24.10 -15.94
CA LEU A 7 -37.42 23.41 -15.26
C LEU A 7 -36.26 24.39 -15.03
N ARG A 8 -36.11 24.81 -13.76
CA ARG A 8 -34.98 25.62 -13.28
C ARG A 8 -33.83 24.69 -12.91
N ALA A 9 -32.77 24.67 -13.73
CA ALA A 9 -31.51 24.04 -13.38
C ALA A 9 -30.72 24.92 -12.38
N PRO A 10 -30.03 24.35 -11.38
CA PRO A 10 -29.10 25.09 -10.53
C PRO A 10 -27.76 25.35 -11.26
N PRO A 11 -27.10 26.49 -11.00
CA PRO A 11 -25.85 26.84 -11.66
C PRO A 11 -24.67 25.99 -11.13
N SER A 12 -23.94 25.39 -12.06
CA SER A 12 -22.65 24.75 -11.81
C SER A 12 -21.64 25.78 -11.31
N THR A 13 -21.21 25.64 -10.06
CA THR A 13 -20.13 26.46 -9.51
C THR A 13 -18.79 25.90 -9.98
N LEU A 14 -18.19 26.63 -10.92
CA LEU A 14 -16.79 26.54 -11.32
C LEU A 14 -15.89 26.84 -10.10
N GLY A 15 -15.48 25.77 -9.41
CA GLY A 15 -14.42 25.82 -8.39
C GLY A 15 -13.07 26.00 -9.08
N SER A 16 -12.40 27.10 -8.74
CA SER A 16 -11.22 27.61 -9.40
C SER A 16 -9.95 26.86 -9.01
N ILE A 17 -9.07 26.72 -10.00
CA ILE A 17 -7.63 26.49 -9.96
C ILE A 17 -6.96 26.89 -8.64
N ALA A 18 -6.31 25.93 -7.99
CA ALA A 18 -5.20 26.17 -7.06
C ALA A 18 -3.94 25.49 -7.63
N LYS A 19 -3.01 26.32 -8.11
CA LYS A 19 -1.66 25.94 -8.52
C LYS A 19 -0.85 25.56 -7.26
N SER A 20 -0.53 24.29 -7.07
CA SER A 20 0.61 23.89 -6.23
C SER A 20 1.81 23.61 -7.12
N LYS A 21 2.89 24.38 -6.89
CA LYS A 21 4.20 24.22 -7.52
C LYS A 21 4.86 22.91 -7.08
N THR A 22 5.31 22.11 -8.04
CA THR A 22 6.29 21.02 -7.86
C THR A 22 7.71 21.60 -8.02
N PRO A 23 8.68 21.28 -7.14
CA PRO A 23 10.08 21.47 -7.45
C PRO A 23 10.62 20.28 -8.24
N GLU A 24 11.09 20.63 -9.41
CA GLU A 24 11.84 19.87 -10.40
C GLU A 24 13.21 19.44 -9.84
N ASN A 25 13.52 18.15 -9.89
CA ASN A 25 14.89 17.63 -9.97
C ASN A 25 14.83 16.23 -10.62
N ILE A 26 15.09 16.20 -11.93
CA ILE A 26 15.55 15.02 -12.66
C ILE A 26 16.82 15.47 -13.40
N PRO A 27 17.76 14.55 -13.70
CA PRO A 27 18.08 14.41 -15.11
C PRO A 27 17.96 12.95 -15.59
N PRO A 28 17.37 12.71 -16.77
CA PRO A 28 17.11 11.37 -17.30
C PRO A 28 18.26 10.95 -18.23
N SER A 29 18.72 9.71 -18.09
CA SER A 29 19.65 9.10 -19.05
C SER A 29 18.89 8.24 -20.06
N MET A 30 18.72 8.83 -21.25
CA MET A 30 18.94 8.22 -22.57
C MET A 30 18.15 6.94 -22.92
N SER A 31 16.97 7.14 -23.52
CA SER A 31 16.40 6.18 -24.48
C SER A 31 16.76 6.62 -25.92
N LYS A 32 17.59 5.82 -26.59
CA LYS A 32 17.65 5.78 -28.05
C LYS A 32 17.95 4.36 -28.52
N ARG A 33 16.87 3.69 -28.95
CA ARG A 33 16.76 2.90 -30.18
C ARG A 33 17.84 1.84 -30.43
N LYS A 34 17.44 0.56 -30.32
CA LYS A 34 17.70 -0.54 -31.28
C LYS A 34 16.99 -1.80 -30.75
N GLU A 35 15.96 -2.27 -31.45
CA GLU A 35 16.04 -3.28 -32.53
C GLU A 35 15.67 -4.65 -31.97
N LYS A 36 14.59 -5.21 -32.51
CA LYS A 36 14.08 -6.54 -32.17
C LYS A 36 15.07 -7.59 -32.66
N VAL A 37 15.55 -8.45 -31.75
CA VAL A 37 16.07 -9.78 -32.10
C VAL A 37 15.49 -10.77 -31.11
N ASP A 38 14.67 -11.66 -31.65
CA ASP A 38 14.14 -12.86 -31.02
C ASP A 38 15.24 -13.93 -31.08
N THR A 39 15.70 -14.42 -29.94
CA THR A 39 16.47 -15.66 -29.86
C THR A 39 16.08 -16.45 -28.63
N SER A 40 15.00 -17.22 -28.77
CA SER A 40 14.77 -18.41 -27.97
C SER A 40 15.86 -19.44 -28.31
N LYS A 41 16.85 -19.61 -27.42
CA LYS A 41 17.82 -20.71 -27.48
C LYS A 41 17.93 -21.40 -26.13
N LYS A 42 17.20 -22.52 -26.08
CA LYS A 42 17.25 -23.64 -25.15
C LYS A 42 18.71 -23.98 -24.77
N CYS A 43 19.14 -23.61 -23.57
CA CYS A 43 20.36 -24.16 -22.97
C CYS A 43 19.97 -25.36 -22.09
N LYS A 44 20.34 -26.53 -22.60
CA LYS A 44 20.36 -27.82 -21.90
C LYS A 44 21.50 -27.76 -20.89
N VAL A 45 21.17 -27.66 -19.60
CA VAL A 45 22.15 -27.83 -18.52
C VAL A 45 22.51 -29.31 -18.49
N ALA A 46 23.73 -29.63 -18.91
CA ALA A 46 24.38 -30.88 -18.56
C ALA A 46 25.09 -30.65 -17.22
N SER A 47 24.73 -31.45 -16.23
CA SER A 47 25.42 -31.55 -14.95
C SER A 47 26.76 -32.25 -15.16
N GLU A 48 27.85 -31.54 -14.93
CA GLU A 48 29.18 -32.13 -14.73
C GLU A 48 29.30 -32.62 -13.29
N ASP A 49 29.67 -33.89 -13.16
CA ASP A 49 30.00 -34.56 -11.90
C ASP A 49 31.24 -33.92 -11.26
N ILE A 50 31.12 -33.61 -9.97
CA ILE A 50 32.23 -33.15 -9.12
C ILE A 50 33.01 -34.39 -8.63
N PRO A 51 34.33 -34.50 -8.86
CA PRO A 51 35.13 -35.49 -8.17
C PRO A 51 35.36 -35.04 -6.72
N THR A 52 34.96 -35.90 -5.78
CA THR A 52 35.20 -35.80 -4.35
C THR A 52 36.69 -35.62 -4.06
N SER A 53 37.08 -34.40 -3.65
CA SER A 53 38.41 -34.06 -3.16
C SER A 53 38.62 -34.60 -1.74
N SER A 54 39.79 -35.18 -1.53
CA SER A 54 40.34 -35.83 -0.34
C SER A 54 40.24 -35.04 0.99
N PRO A 55 40.30 -35.74 2.15
CA PRO A 55 40.34 -35.12 3.47
C PRO A 55 41.71 -34.47 3.78
N PRO A 56 41.76 -33.47 4.70
CA PRO A 56 42.95 -32.68 4.98
C PRO A 56 44.03 -33.44 5.79
N PRO A 57 45.31 -32.99 5.76
CA PRO A 57 46.41 -33.67 6.43
C PRO A 57 46.32 -33.55 7.94
N GLN A 58 46.65 -34.65 8.62
CA GLN A 58 46.72 -34.80 10.06
C GLN A 58 47.91 -33.98 10.65
N PRO A 59 47.75 -33.32 11.81
CA PRO A 59 48.82 -32.53 12.41
C PRO A 59 49.96 -33.42 12.91
N GLN A 60 51.19 -33.08 12.53
CA GLN A 60 52.41 -33.71 13.02
C GLN A 60 52.72 -33.22 14.45
N THR A 61 52.74 -34.18 15.37
CA THR A 61 53.25 -34.01 16.73
C THR A 61 54.75 -33.70 16.68
N VAL A 62 55.13 -32.46 16.97
CA VAL A 62 56.53 -32.09 17.20
C VAL A 62 56.82 -32.32 18.68
N SER A 63 57.55 -33.40 18.96
CA SER A 63 58.06 -33.69 20.30
C SER A 63 59.11 -32.64 20.69
N HIS A 64 58.84 -31.89 21.76
CA HIS A 64 59.85 -31.12 22.48
C HIS A 64 60.82 -32.07 23.20
N PRO A 65 62.14 -31.80 23.21
CA PRO A 65 63.05 -32.49 24.11
C PRO A 65 62.98 -31.89 25.51
N ASP A 66 62.98 -32.75 26.52
CA ASP A 66 63.09 -32.43 27.95
C ASP A 66 64.31 -31.53 28.24
N PRO A 67 64.20 -30.53 29.13
CA PRO A 67 65.36 -29.81 29.62
C PRO A 67 66.14 -30.66 30.63
N SER A 68 67.39 -30.97 30.25
CA SER A 68 68.40 -31.57 31.10
C SER A 68 68.60 -30.79 32.40
N LYS A 69 68.69 -31.54 33.49
CA LYS A 69 68.89 -31.07 34.86
C LYS A 69 70.40 -30.89 35.09
N GLU A 70 70.90 -29.67 34.92
CA GLU A 70 72.25 -29.31 35.40
C GLU A 70 72.16 -28.56 36.72
N THR A 71 72.63 -29.23 37.76
CA THR A 71 72.92 -28.67 39.08
C THR A 71 74.19 -27.84 38.98
N ALA A 72 74.05 -26.52 38.93
CA ALA A 72 75.17 -25.59 39.11
C ALA A 72 74.88 -24.70 40.34
N THR A 73 75.62 -24.94 41.41
CA THR A 73 75.65 -24.10 42.60
C THR A 73 76.27 -22.75 42.22
N SER A 74 75.44 -21.74 41.93
CA SER A 74 75.89 -20.36 41.72
C SER A 74 75.69 -19.57 43.01
N SER A 75 76.79 -19.13 43.60
CA SER A 75 76.83 -18.18 44.71
C SER A 75 76.12 -16.86 44.33
N GLU A 76 75.15 -16.47 45.15
CA GLU A 76 74.31 -15.28 45.03
C GLU A 76 75.10 -14.00 45.38
N PRO A 77 75.25 -13.03 44.46
CA PRO A 77 75.61 -11.67 44.82
C PRO A 77 74.33 -10.82 44.86
N ASN A 78 73.94 -10.40 46.07
CA ASN A 78 72.86 -9.45 46.40
C ASN A 78 72.21 -8.75 45.19
N GLN A 79 71.06 -9.29 44.75
CA GLN A 79 70.34 -8.83 43.55
C GLN A 79 69.51 -7.56 43.82
N VAL A 80 69.08 -7.36 45.08
CA VAL A 80 68.24 -6.23 45.53
C VAL A 80 68.91 -4.86 45.34
N ASP A 81 70.23 -4.77 45.44
CA ASP A 81 70.94 -3.48 45.39
C ASP A 81 71.07 -2.94 43.95
N LYS A 82 71.05 -3.83 42.95
CA LYS A 82 71.22 -3.46 41.53
C LYS A 82 69.93 -3.00 40.88
N ASP A 83 68.80 -3.53 41.32
CA ASP A 83 67.49 -3.15 40.79
C ASP A 83 67.17 -1.70 41.21
N GLU A 84 67.42 -1.34 42.47
CA GLU A 84 67.29 0.04 42.97
C GLU A 84 68.21 1.03 42.24
N GLU A 85 69.47 0.66 41.98
CA GLU A 85 70.44 1.49 41.26
C GLU A 85 70.05 1.67 39.78
N LEU A 86 69.50 0.62 39.16
CA LEU A 86 68.99 0.65 37.79
C LEU A 86 67.70 1.48 37.67
N PHE A 87 66.80 1.39 38.65
CA PHE A 87 65.62 2.26 38.74
C PHE A 87 66.02 3.73 38.95
N ALA A 88 67.01 4.01 39.80
CA ALA A 88 67.54 5.35 39.98
C ALA A 88 68.15 5.89 38.67
N LEU A 89 68.86 5.06 37.90
CA LEU A 89 69.43 5.44 36.61
C LEU A 89 68.35 5.66 35.55
N LEU A 90 67.33 4.79 35.47
CA LEU A 90 66.18 4.94 34.58
C LEU A 90 65.36 6.20 34.88
N ASN A 91 65.26 6.60 36.14
CA ASN A 91 64.58 7.83 36.53
C ASN A 91 65.38 9.10 36.16
N GLN A 92 66.71 9.00 36.06
CA GLN A 92 67.58 10.10 35.61
C GLN A 92 67.75 10.18 34.08
N LEU A 93 67.48 9.09 33.36
CA LEU A 93 67.66 8.97 31.91
C LEU A 93 66.92 10.06 31.11
N PRO A 94 65.63 10.32 31.39
CA PRO A 94 64.88 11.31 30.64
C PRO A 94 65.39 12.74 30.90
N GLU A 95 65.85 13.03 32.12
CA GLU A 95 66.47 14.30 32.48
C GLU A 95 67.80 14.49 31.73
N LYS A 96 68.63 13.43 31.63
CA LYS A 96 69.87 13.42 30.84
C LYS A 96 69.63 13.54 29.33
N ALA A 97 68.48 13.09 28.84
CA ALA A 97 68.05 13.25 27.45
C ALA A 97 67.46 14.65 27.15
N GLY A 98 67.48 15.57 28.12
CA GLY A 98 66.95 16.92 27.97
C GLY A 98 65.42 17.00 28.03
N MET A 99 64.74 15.95 28.51
CA MET A 99 63.30 15.99 28.73
C MET A 99 62.99 16.79 30.00
N SER A 100 62.00 17.68 29.92
CA SER A 100 61.62 18.49 31.08
C SER A 100 61.10 17.59 32.22
N PRO A 101 61.38 17.91 33.50
CA PRO A 101 60.83 17.19 34.65
C PRO A 101 59.31 17.05 34.60
N THR A 102 58.62 18.10 34.12
CA THR A 102 57.17 18.12 33.90
C THR A 102 56.68 17.16 32.82
N PHE A 103 57.52 16.80 31.84
CA PHE A 103 57.20 15.82 30.81
C PHE A 103 57.36 14.40 31.37
N ILE A 104 58.42 14.16 32.14
CA ILE A 104 58.72 12.87 32.78
C ILE A 104 57.63 12.53 33.79
N ASP A 105 57.31 13.48 34.68
CA ASP A 105 56.26 13.35 35.70
C ASP A 105 54.90 12.99 35.10
N ARG A 106 54.59 13.44 33.88
CA ARG A 106 53.34 13.05 33.19
C ARG A 106 53.27 11.57 32.80
N PHE A 107 54.38 10.85 32.77
CA PHE A 107 54.44 9.43 32.42
C PHE A 107 54.82 8.54 33.59
N THR A 108 55.57 9.06 34.56
CA THR A 108 56.05 8.28 35.72
C THR A 108 55.22 8.50 36.98
N SER A 109 54.45 9.60 37.09
CA SER A 109 53.51 9.75 38.20
C SER A 109 52.30 8.83 38.06
N GLU A 110 51.78 8.35 39.18
CA GLU A 110 50.56 7.55 39.25
C GLU A 110 49.39 8.27 38.54
N ASP A 111 49.24 9.58 38.78
CA ASP A 111 48.22 10.42 38.12
C ASP A 111 48.45 10.56 36.61
N GLY A 112 49.70 10.56 36.16
CA GLY A 112 50.09 10.54 34.75
C GLY A 112 49.71 9.22 34.08
N TRP A 113 50.03 8.10 34.73
CA TRP A 113 49.71 6.76 34.30
C TRP A 113 48.20 6.52 34.22
N GLU A 114 47.43 6.92 35.23
CA GLU A 114 45.96 6.85 35.22
C GLU A 114 45.34 7.68 34.09
N ARG A 115 45.88 8.87 33.82
CA ARG A 115 45.45 9.69 32.68
C ARG A 115 45.80 9.06 31.34
N MET A 116 46.89 8.30 31.25
CA MET A 116 47.27 7.57 30.04
C MET A 116 46.38 6.35 29.80
N LYS A 117 46.04 5.60 30.84
CA LYS A 117 45.11 4.46 30.77
C LYS A 117 43.70 4.85 30.29
N ARG A 118 43.27 6.10 30.55
CA ARG A 118 41.98 6.64 30.07
C ARG A 118 41.98 7.10 28.61
N ARG A 119 43.15 7.17 27.96
CA ARG A 119 43.24 7.51 26.53
C ARG A 119 42.99 6.27 25.68
N SER A 120 42.64 6.45 24.41
CA SER A 120 42.50 5.33 23.49
C SER A 120 43.81 4.53 23.45
N ALA A 121 43.69 3.20 23.35
CA ALA A 121 44.84 2.29 23.35
C ALA A 121 45.90 2.69 22.31
N LYS A 122 45.46 3.23 21.16
CA LYS A 122 46.31 3.76 20.09
C LYS A 122 47.21 4.93 20.54
N VAL A 123 46.69 5.84 21.36
CA VAL A 123 47.44 7.02 21.86
C VAL A 123 48.38 6.63 22.99
N ALA A 124 47.92 5.80 23.94
CA ALA A 124 48.75 5.31 25.03
C ALA A 124 49.94 4.47 24.51
N PHE A 125 49.70 3.63 23.50
CA PHE A 125 50.73 2.81 22.89
C PHE A 125 51.76 3.63 22.09
N GLY A 126 51.32 4.64 21.33
CA GLY A 126 52.25 5.50 20.58
C GLY A 126 53.26 6.21 21.48
N ILE A 127 52.83 6.60 22.68
CA ILE A 127 53.67 7.20 23.71
C ILE A 127 54.64 6.17 24.32
N MET A 128 54.15 4.99 24.68
CA MET A 128 54.98 3.89 25.20
C MET A 128 56.06 3.47 24.20
N ARG A 129 55.71 3.39 22.91
CA ARG A 129 56.65 3.09 21.81
C ARG A 129 57.70 4.19 21.66
N MET A 130 57.31 5.45 21.81
CA MET A 130 58.25 6.58 21.78
C MET A 130 59.23 6.52 22.97
N LEU A 131 58.74 6.26 24.19
CA LEU A 131 59.61 6.08 25.37
C LEU A 131 60.55 4.88 25.19
N ALA A 132 60.02 3.74 24.73
CA ALA A 132 60.82 2.56 24.44
C ALA A 132 61.95 2.92 23.47
N ASN A 133 61.63 3.53 22.32
CA ASN A 133 62.61 3.95 21.31
C ASN A 133 63.65 4.95 21.84
N VAL A 134 63.28 5.86 22.74
CA VAL A 134 64.24 6.77 23.41
C VAL A 134 65.17 6.00 24.33
N SER A 135 64.65 5.03 25.09
CA SER A 135 65.46 4.13 25.91
C SER A 135 66.38 3.26 25.05
N ILE A 136 65.92 2.76 23.89
CA ILE A 136 66.75 2.09 22.88
C ILE A 136 67.92 2.99 22.46
N PHE A 137 67.63 4.25 22.11
CA PHE A 137 68.65 5.17 21.63
C PHE A 137 69.69 5.48 22.72
N TYR A 138 69.27 5.74 23.95
CA TYR A 138 70.21 5.93 25.06
C TYR A 138 71.08 4.69 25.33
N PHE A 139 70.48 3.49 25.18
CA PHE A 139 71.17 2.21 25.36
C PHE A 139 72.25 1.97 24.30
N LEU A 140 71.99 2.26 23.02
CA LEU A 140 72.97 2.08 21.93
C LEU A 140 74.22 2.97 22.07
N PHE A 141 74.12 4.10 22.78
CA PHE A 141 75.21 5.06 22.95
C PHE A 141 75.91 4.97 24.32
N SER A 142 75.47 4.05 25.20
CA SER A 142 76.07 3.87 26.53
C SER A 142 77.19 2.83 26.49
N THR A 143 78.40 3.19 26.94
CA THR A 143 79.61 2.35 26.87
C THR A 143 79.73 1.29 27.97
N HIS A 144 78.71 1.14 28.82
CA HIS A 144 78.74 0.30 30.02
C HIS A 144 77.61 -0.71 30.01
N PHE A 145 77.75 -1.81 29.27
CA PHE A 145 76.73 -2.86 29.27
C PHE A 145 77.25 -4.27 29.48
N SER A 146 76.54 -5.01 30.34
CA SER A 146 76.73 -6.44 30.59
C SER A 146 75.91 -7.25 29.57
N GLY A 147 76.33 -8.49 29.27
CA GLY A 147 75.65 -9.35 28.29
C GLY A 147 74.20 -9.70 28.66
N ILE A 148 73.82 -9.59 29.93
CA ILE A 148 72.45 -9.84 30.42
C ILE A 148 71.48 -8.77 29.94
N ASP A 149 71.93 -7.52 29.90
CA ASP A 149 71.09 -6.39 29.52
C ASP A 149 70.77 -6.38 28.02
N VAL A 150 71.69 -6.89 27.19
CA VAL A 150 71.50 -7.09 25.76
C VAL A 150 70.40 -8.13 25.49
N LEU A 151 70.36 -9.22 26.27
CA LEU A 151 69.32 -10.25 26.14
C LEU A 151 67.95 -9.72 26.54
N TYR A 152 67.84 -9.03 27.68
CA TYR A 152 66.59 -8.39 28.12
C TYR A 152 66.06 -7.40 27.08
N PHE A 153 66.97 -6.61 26.51
CA PHE A 153 66.66 -5.64 25.48
C PHE A 153 66.20 -6.27 24.16
N GLN A 154 66.85 -7.35 23.71
CA GLN A 154 66.45 -8.08 22.52
C GLN A 154 65.04 -8.69 22.69
N THR A 155 64.71 -9.16 23.89
CA THR A 155 63.35 -9.61 24.23
C THR A 155 62.34 -8.45 24.19
N ALA A 156 62.66 -7.29 24.76
CA ALA A 156 61.80 -6.11 24.74
C ALA A 156 61.59 -5.54 23.32
N ALA A 157 62.65 -5.44 22.51
CA ALA A 157 62.58 -5.00 21.12
C ALA A 157 61.74 -5.96 20.26
N THR A 158 61.88 -7.28 20.48
CA THR A 158 61.04 -8.29 19.83
C THR A 158 59.58 -8.14 20.25
N ALA A 159 59.29 -7.91 21.54
CA ALA A 159 57.94 -7.68 22.03
C ALA A 159 57.29 -6.42 21.43
N VAL A 160 58.04 -5.33 21.27
CA VAL A 160 57.57 -4.09 20.62
C VAL A 160 57.28 -4.32 19.13
N LEU A 161 58.16 -5.04 18.42
CA LEU A 161 57.96 -5.35 16.99
C LEU A 161 56.77 -6.28 16.73
N MET A 162 56.48 -7.20 17.66
CA MET A 162 55.34 -8.12 17.57
C MET A 162 54.01 -7.46 17.95
N HIS A 163 54.00 -6.25 18.52
CA HIS A 163 52.79 -5.59 18.99
C HIS A 163 51.99 -4.89 17.87
N ASP A 164 52.65 -4.33 16.86
CA ASP A 164 51.98 -3.66 15.74
C ASP A 164 51.07 -4.65 14.94
N PRO A 165 51.51 -5.89 14.62
CA PRO A 165 50.63 -6.92 14.05
C PRO A 165 49.47 -7.32 14.95
N VAL A 166 49.66 -7.37 16.28
CA VAL A 166 48.59 -7.75 17.23
C VAL A 166 47.50 -6.67 17.28
N LEU A 167 47.88 -5.39 17.26
CA LEU A 167 46.92 -4.29 17.18
C LEU A 167 46.14 -4.30 15.85
N GLU A 168 46.81 -4.58 14.73
CA GLU A 168 46.14 -4.73 13.44
C GLU A 168 45.15 -5.91 13.44
N CYS A 169 45.54 -7.03 14.06
CA CYS A 169 44.64 -8.18 14.25
C CYS A 169 43.44 -7.85 15.13
N LEU A 170 43.62 -7.06 16.21
CA LEU A 170 42.54 -6.64 17.09
C LEU A 170 41.56 -5.69 16.38
N GLU A 171 42.07 -4.71 15.62
CA GLU A 171 41.24 -3.81 14.81
C GLU A 171 40.46 -4.57 13.73
N LYS A 172 41.08 -5.60 13.11
CA LYS A 172 40.39 -6.49 12.17
C LYS A 172 39.31 -7.34 12.87
N ALA A 173 39.58 -7.81 14.09
CA ALA A 173 38.61 -8.58 14.86
C ALA A 173 37.38 -7.74 15.24
N GLU A 174 37.57 -6.49 15.66
CA GLU A 174 36.49 -5.53 15.93
C GLU A 174 35.62 -5.30 14.68
N LYS A 175 36.24 -5.10 13.51
CA LYS A 175 35.51 -4.98 12.24
C LYS A 175 34.74 -6.24 11.86
N VAL A 176 35.28 -7.43 12.16
CA VAL A 176 34.57 -8.69 11.93
C VAL A 176 33.34 -8.79 12.84
N GLU A 177 33.46 -8.39 14.10
CA GLU A 177 32.32 -8.36 15.04
C GLU A 177 31.23 -7.38 14.59
N GLU A 178 31.60 -6.17 14.15
CA GLU A 178 30.67 -5.21 13.56
C GLU A 178 29.95 -5.76 12.32
N ILE A 179 30.69 -6.44 11.43
CA ILE A 179 30.11 -7.07 10.23
C ILE A 179 29.16 -8.21 10.63
N THR A 180 29.54 -9.04 11.60
CA THR A 180 28.69 -10.12 12.10
C THR A 180 27.39 -9.58 12.70
N GLN A 181 27.47 -8.50 13.48
CA GLN A 181 26.30 -7.85 14.05
C GLN A 181 25.40 -7.27 12.95
N ALA A 182 25.97 -6.56 11.98
CA ALA A 182 25.21 -6.01 10.85
C ALA A 182 24.53 -7.10 10.02
N PHE A 183 25.16 -8.27 9.87
CA PHE A 183 24.58 -9.41 9.19
C PHE A 183 23.37 -10.00 9.94
N GLU A 184 23.49 -10.17 11.26
CA GLU A 184 22.38 -10.67 12.09
C GLU A 184 21.19 -9.71 12.08
N ASP A 185 21.45 -8.39 12.18
CA ASP A 185 20.41 -7.36 12.10
C ASP A 185 19.73 -7.35 10.72
N SER A 186 20.51 -7.50 9.63
CA SER A 186 19.97 -7.61 8.28
C SER A 186 19.14 -8.89 8.11
N GLU A 187 19.54 -10.01 8.69
CA GLU A 187 18.79 -11.26 8.61
C GLU A 187 17.46 -11.14 9.37
N LYS A 188 17.49 -10.50 10.55
CA LYS A 188 16.29 -10.21 11.33
C LYS A 188 15.33 -9.30 10.57
N ALA A 189 15.82 -8.22 9.97
CA ALA A 189 15.02 -7.30 9.15
C ALA A 189 14.37 -8.04 7.97
N ARG A 190 15.13 -8.87 7.25
CA ARG A 190 14.61 -9.69 6.15
C ARG A 190 13.52 -10.69 6.61
N LYS A 191 13.68 -11.30 7.78
CA LYS A 191 12.67 -12.20 8.36
C LYS A 191 11.39 -11.46 8.70
N GLU A 192 11.48 -10.24 9.21
CA GLU A 192 10.32 -9.39 9.52
C GLU A 192 9.60 -8.92 8.26
N GLU A 193 10.33 -8.44 7.24
CA GLU A 193 9.78 -8.05 5.94
C GLU A 193 9.02 -9.22 5.30
N LYS A 194 9.59 -10.43 5.32
CA LYS A 194 8.93 -11.63 4.80
C LYS A 194 7.61 -11.91 5.53
N ARG A 195 7.57 -11.77 6.86
CA ARG A 195 6.33 -11.96 7.65
C ARG A 195 5.29 -10.89 7.31
N ALA A 196 5.71 -9.64 7.16
CA ALA A 196 4.83 -8.54 6.78
C ALA A 196 4.22 -8.79 5.39
N PHE A 197 5.04 -9.20 4.42
CA PHE A 197 4.59 -9.57 3.09
C PHE A 197 3.62 -10.76 3.09
N ASP A 198 3.90 -11.82 3.86
CA ASP A 198 3.02 -12.97 3.96
C ASP A 198 1.66 -12.59 4.59
N LEU A 199 1.65 -11.69 5.57
CA LEU A 199 0.43 -11.15 6.18
C LEU A 199 -0.38 -10.30 5.20
N GLU A 200 0.27 -9.40 4.45
CA GLU A 200 -0.37 -8.58 3.42
C GLU A 200 -0.99 -9.47 2.32
N ARG A 201 -0.27 -10.50 1.88
CA ARG A 201 -0.79 -11.49 0.93
C ARG A 201 -2.03 -12.18 1.49
N GLN A 202 -2.04 -12.55 2.77
CA GLN A 202 -3.19 -13.19 3.40
C GLN A 202 -4.40 -12.26 3.45
N GLN A 203 -4.21 -11.00 3.85
CA GLN A 203 -5.27 -9.99 3.86
C GLN A 203 -5.84 -9.75 2.46
N LEU A 204 -4.99 -9.71 1.44
CA LEU A 204 -5.42 -9.53 0.05
C LEU A 204 -6.25 -10.74 -0.43
N LEU A 205 -5.87 -11.97 -0.07
CA LEU A 205 -6.64 -13.17 -0.38
C LEU A 205 -8.01 -13.18 0.32
N GLU A 206 -8.07 -12.75 1.58
CA GLU A 206 -9.34 -12.61 2.30
C GLU A 206 -10.25 -11.55 1.67
N GLY A 207 -9.68 -10.38 1.32
CA GLY A 207 -10.38 -9.33 0.58
C GLY A 207 -10.92 -9.82 -0.76
N LEU A 208 -10.12 -10.58 -1.51
CA LEU A 208 -10.51 -11.17 -2.79
C LEU A 208 -11.62 -12.22 -2.65
N ALA A 209 -11.62 -13.02 -1.58
CA ALA A 209 -12.70 -13.96 -1.30
C ALA A 209 -14.02 -13.23 -0.99
N LYS A 210 -13.96 -12.17 -0.19
CA LYS A 210 -15.13 -11.33 0.13
C LYS A 210 -15.69 -10.63 -1.11
N GLU A 211 -14.83 -10.06 -1.95
CA GLU A 211 -15.25 -9.40 -3.21
C GLU A 211 -15.92 -10.39 -4.15
N LYS A 212 -15.38 -11.61 -4.30
CA LYS A 212 -16.00 -12.67 -5.11
C LYS A 212 -17.41 -13.02 -4.62
N PHE A 213 -17.60 -13.13 -3.31
CA PHE A 213 -18.91 -13.41 -2.72
C PHE A 213 -19.90 -12.26 -2.95
N GLU A 214 -19.47 -11.01 -2.77
CA GLU A 214 -20.32 -9.84 -3.05
C GLU A 214 -20.70 -9.73 -4.53
N LYS A 215 -19.77 -10.08 -5.44
CA LYS A 215 -20.03 -10.15 -6.88
C LYS A 215 -21.07 -11.21 -7.22
N GLU A 216 -20.94 -12.43 -6.68
CA GLU A 216 -21.91 -13.51 -6.90
C GLU A 216 -23.32 -13.10 -6.43
N LYS A 217 -23.41 -12.50 -5.24
CA LYS A 217 -24.67 -11.95 -4.71
C LYS A 217 -25.28 -10.87 -5.62
N LEU A 218 -24.44 -10.03 -6.22
CA LEU A 218 -24.92 -9.00 -7.15
C LEU A 218 -25.39 -9.62 -8.47
N GLU A 219 -24.71 -10.66 -8.94
CA GLU A 219 -25.11 -11.41 -10.14
C GLU A 219 -26.46 -12.10 -9.97
N GLU A 220 -26.75 -12.69 -8.80
CA GLU A 220 -28.07 -13.25 -8.49
C GLU A 220 -29.18 -12.18 -8.53
N LYS A 221 -28.93 -10.99 -7.95
CA LYS A 221 -29.87 -9.87 -8.00
C LYS A 221 -30.13 -9.37 -9.41
N ILE A 222 -29.09 -9.35 -10.25
CA ILE A 222 -29.25 -8.99 -11.67
C ILE A 222 -30.17 -10.00 -12.36
N LYS A 223 -29.97 -11.30 -12.16
CA LYS A 223 -30.84 -12.35 -12.72
C LYS A 223 -32.29 -12.24 -12.24
N GLU A 224 -32.51 -11.94 -10.96
CA GLU A 224 -33.85 -11.71 -10.40
C GLU A 224 -34.53 -10.48 -11.02
N LEU A 225 -33.77 -9.40 -11.20
CA LEU A 225 -34.27 -8.18 -11.83
C LEU A 225 -34.58 -8.40 -13.31
N GLU A 226 -33.71 -9.09 -14.04
CA GLU A 226 -33.93 -9.47 -15.45
C GLU A 226 -35.21 -10.31 -15.60
N LYS A 227 -35.43 -11.29 -14.71
CA LYS A 227 -36.68 -12.06 -14.68
C LYS A 227 -37.89 -11.15 -14.45
N THR A 228 -37.80 -10.25 -13.48
CA THR A 228 -38.90 -9.30 -13.16
C THR A 228 -39.22 -8.39 -14.34
N ILE A 229 -38.19 -7.90 -15.05
CA ILE A 229 -38.34 -7.07 -16.25
C ILE A 229 -38.95 -7.90 -17.39
N SER A 230 -38.53 -9.15 -17.57
CA SER A 230 -39.06 -10.06 -18.58
C SER A 230 -40.54 -10.39 -18.35
N ASP A 231 -40.97 -10.54 -17.09
CA ASP A 231 -42.35 -10.85 -16.75
C ASP A 231 -43.28 -9.61 -16.84
N HIS A 232 -42.73 -8.40 -16.75
CA HIS A 232 -43.53 -7.17 -16.66
C HIS A 232 -44.47 -6.93 -17.86
N PRO A 233 -44.05 -7.12 -19.13
CA PRO A 233 -44.92 -6.96 -20.29
C PRO A 233 -46.14 -7.87 -20.25
N ASP A 234 -45.97 -9.11 -19.80
CA ASP A 234 -47.07 -10.08 -19.75
C ASP A 234 -48.06 -9.73 -18.65
N ARG A 235 -47.58 -9.36 -17.45
CA ARG A 235 -48.45 -8.85 -16.37
C ARG A 235 -49.19 -7.58 -16.78
N MET A 236 -48.53 -6.70 -17.52
CA MET A 236 -49.14 -5.46 -18.02
C MET A 236 -50.21 -5.76 -19.09
N LYS A 237 -49.97 -6.70 -20.00
CA LYS A 237 -50.97 -7.16 -20.97
C LYS A 237 -52.17 -7.77 -20.27
N GLU A 238 -51.95 -8.67 -19.31
CA GLU A 238 -53.00 -9.31 -18.52
C GLU A 238 -53.88 -8.26 -17.82
N ALA A 239 -53.27 -7.33 -17.08
CA ALA A 239 -53.97 -6.23 -16.42
C ALA A 239 -54.74 -5.32 -17.40
N THR A 240 -54.17 -5.05 -18.58
CA THR A 240 -54.82 -4.26 -19.63
C THR A 240 -56.04 -5.00 -20.19
N THR A 241 -55.91 -6.30 -20.45
CA THR A 241 -57.02 -7.14 -20.95
C THR A 241 -58.13 -7.28 -19.93
N GLU A 242 -57.80 -7.47 -18.65
CA GLU A 242 -58.79 -7.53 -17.56
C GLU A 242 -59.54 -6.21 -17.41
N THR A 243 -58.82 -5.08 -17.42
CA THR A 243 -59.43 -3.74 -17.34
C THR A 243 -60.32 -3.45 -18.55
N THR A 244 -59.87 -3.81 -19.76
CA THR A 244 -60.64 -3.64 -21.00
C THR A 244 -61.91 -4.50 -20.98
N HIS A 245 -61.80 -5.76 -20.58
CA HIS A 245 -62.95 -6.65 -20.45
C HIS A 245 -63.96 -6.13 -19.42
N LYS A 246 -63.49 -5.67 -18.26
CA LYS A 246 -64.34 -5.07 -17.24
C LYS A 246 -65.07 -3.83 -17.76
N ALA A 247 -64.38 -2.93 -18.45
CA ALA A 247 -64.99 -1.72 -19.03
C ALA A 247 -66.04 -2.05 -20.09
N VAL A 248 -65.79 -3.07 -20.93
CA VAL A 248 -66.76 -3.53 -21.95
C VAL A 248 -68.01 -4.11 -21.30
N GLU A 249 -67.87 -4.91 -20.25
CA GLU A 249 -69.03 -5.48 -19.55
C GLU A 249 -69.82 -4.40 -18.78
N GLU A 250 -69.14 -3.41 -18.20
CA GLU A 250 -69.80 -2.25 -17.55
C GLU A 250 -70.55 -1.37 -18.56
N PHE A 251 -69.95 -1.10 -19.72
CA PHE A 251 -70.58 -0.38 -20.85
C PHE A 251 -71.83 -1.12 -21.35
N LYS A 252 -71.75 -2.44 -21.53
CA LYS A 252 -72.91 -3.26 -21.90
C LYS A 252 -74.01 -3.24 -20.84
N ALA A 253 -73.66 -3.23 -19.57
CA ALA A 253 -74.63 -3.29 -18.49
C ALA A 253 -75.42 -1.98 -18.32
N THR A 254 -74.80 -0.84 -18.63
CA THR A 254 -75.36 0.50 -18.34
C THR A 254 -75.78 1.24 -19.60
N GLU A 255 -74.85 1.44 -20.52
CA GLU A 255 -75.03 2.33 -21.68
C GLU A 255 -75.84 1.67 -22.80
N VAL A 256 -75.65 0.37 -23.04
CA VAL A 256 -76.44 -0.36 -24.08
C VAL A 256 -77.92 -0.41 -23.72
N LYS A 257 -78.26 -0.61 -22.44
CA LYS A 257 -79.66 -0.58 -21.99
C LYS A 257 -80.27 0.80 -22.14
N GLU A 258 -79.56 1.84 -21.71
CA GLU A 258 -80.02 3.22 -21.87
C GLU A 258 -80.21 3.59 -23.35
N LEU A 259 -79.33 3.14 -24.24
CA LEU A 259 -79.44 3.39 -25.67
C LEU A 259 -80.60 2.60 -26.31
N GLU A 260 -80.83 1.36 -25.88
CA GLU A 260 -81.95 0.52 -26.31
C GLU A 260 -83.29 1.15 -25.91
N ASP A 261 -83.40 1.61 -24.66
CA ASP A 261 -84.59 2.32 -24.16
C ASP A 261 -84.84 3.60 -24.98
N LYS A 262 -83.82 4.45 -25.17
CA LYS A 262 -83.93 5.66 -26.00
C LYS A 262 -84.28 5.38 -27.46
N ALA A 263 -83.73 4.33 -28.06
CA ALA A 263 -84.04 3.96 -29.44
C ALA A 263 -85.49 3.48 -29.59
N SER A 264 -85.99 2.75 -28.59
CA SER A 264 -87.40 2.35 -28.49
C SER A 264 -88.32 3.56 -28.39
N ASP A 265 -87.95 4.56 -27.59
CA ASP A 265 -88.69 5.81 -27.45
C ASP A 265 -88.70 6.61 -28.76
N ILE A 266 -87.57 6.69 -29.48
CA ILE A 266 -87.47 7.38 -30.78
C ILE A 266 -88.29 6.65 -31.85
N ALA A 267 -88.20 5.32 -31.92
CA ALA A 267 -88.98 4.53 -32.88
C ALA A 267 -90.49 4.68 -32.61
N SER A 268 -90.89 4.60 -31.35
CA SER A 268 -92.27 4.84 -30.90
C SER A 268 -92.71 6.25 -31.28
N SER A 269 -91.92 7.26 -30.96
CA SER A 269 -92.20 8.65 -31.31
C SER A 269 -92.31 8.87 -32.82
N THR A 270 -91.46 8.23 -33.63
CA THR A 270 -91.49 8.34 -35.09
C THR A 270 -92.76 7.72 -35.66
N ILE A 271 -93.18 6.56 -35.15
CA ILE A 271 -94.44 5.91 -35.54
C ILE A 271 -95.62 6.81 -35.18
N ILE A 272 -95.64 7.36 -33.95
CA ILE A 272 -96.69 8.26 -33.48
C ILE A 272 -96.74 9.53 -34.35
N TYR A 273 -95.59 10.11 -34.68
CA TYR A 273 -95.49 11.28 -35.56
C TYR A 273 -96.06 11.01 -36.96
N ASN A 274 -95.72 9.86 -37.56
CA ASN A 274 -96.24 9.50 -38.87
C ASN A 274 -97.77 9.32 -38.85
N ILE A 275 -98.31 8.67 -37.81
CA ILE A 275 -99.76 8.54 -37.61
C ILE A 275 -100.40 9.92 -37.45
N PHE A 276 -99.79 10.83 -36.69
CA PHE A 276 -100.26 12.20 -36.51
C PHE A 276 -100.33 12.97 -37.84
N CYS A 277 -99.31 12.87 -38.69
CA CYS A 277 -99.29 13.53 -40.00
C CYS A 277 -100.32 12.94 -40.98
N GLU A 278 -100.53 11.62 -40.97
CA GLU A 278 -101.49 10.96 -41.87
C GLU A 278 -102.95 11.08 -41.39
N HIS A 279 -103.15 11.20 -40.07
CA HIS A 279 -104.47 11.20 -39.43
C HIS A 279 -104.60 12.33 -38.39
N PRO A 280 -104.67 13.61 -38.82
CA PRO A 280 -104.71 14.75 -37.91
C PRO A 280 -105.96 14.80 -37.01
N ASP A 281 -107.03 14.12 -37.41
CA ASP A 281 -108.31 14.06 -36.68
C ASP A 281 -108.35 12.91 -35.64
N LEU A 282 -107.29 12.09 -35.56
CA LEU A 282 -107.21 10.99 -34.60
C LEU A 282 -107.10 11.53 -33.16
N ASP A 283 -107.90 10.99 -32.25
CA ASP A 283 -107.84 11.35 -30.83
C ASP A 283 -106.73 10.56 -30.11
N PHE A 284 -105.60 11.20 -29.87
CA PHE A 284 -104.46 10.62 -29.16
C PHE A 284 -104.68 10.53 -27.64
N SER A 285 -105.79 11.05 -27.09
CA SER A 285 -106.08 11.02 -25.66
C SER A 285 -106.22 9.60 -25.09
N ILE A 286 -106.47 8.61 -25.95
CA ILE A 286 -106.57 7.20 -25.59
C ILE A 286 -105.21 6.53 -25.33
N LEU A 287 -104.11 7.16 -25.75
CA LEU A 287 -102.76 6.58 -25.68
C LEU A 287 -101.97 7.01 -24.42
N GLY A 288 -102.58 7.81 -23.53
CA GLY A 288 -101.99 8.23 -22.25
C GLY A 288 -101.36 9.63 -22.28
N GLU A 289 -101.15 10.20 -21.08
CA GLU A 289 -100.73 11.61 -20.88
C GLU A 289 -99.42 11.98 -21.60
N ASP A 290 -98.42 11.10 -21.57
CA ASP A 290 -97.10 11.37 -22.16
C ASP A 290 -97.16 11.53 -23.70
N VAL A 291 -98.01 10.76 -24.37
CA VAL A 291 -98.24 10.88 -25.83
C VAL A 291 -99.03 12.14 -26.14
N ILE A 292 -99.94 12.55 -25.25
CA ILE A 292 -100.71 13.79 -25.40
C ILE A 292 -99.77 15.00 -25.34
N GLU A 293 -98.88 15.07 -24.35
CA GLU A 293 -97.91 16.16 -24.21
C GLU A 293 -96.97 16.24 -25.43
N LEU A 294 -96.49 15.09 -25.92
CA LEU A 294 -95.67 15.01 -27.12
C LEU A 294 -96.38 15.54 -28.37
N VAL A 295 -97.62 15.10 -28.62
CA VAL A 295 -98.42 15.55 -29.77
C VAL A 295 -98.77 17.04 -29.67
N GLN A 296 -99.03 17.55 -28.45
CA GLN A 296 -99.25 18.98 -28.24
C GLN A 296 -98.00 19.81 -28.58
N SER A 297 -96.81 19.36 -28.17
CA SER A 297 -95.55 20.05 -28.51
C SER A 297 -95.33 20.17 -30.02
N TRP A 298 -95.67 19.14 -30.80
CA TRP A 298 -95.59 19.19 -32.26
C TRP A 298 -96.62 20.13 -32.90
N LYS A 299 -97.85 20.17 -32.36
CA LYS A 299 -98.89 21.13 -32.81
C LYS A 299 -98.45 22.57 -32.59
N GLU A 300 -97.80 22.86 -31.47
CA GLU A 300 -97.26 24.19 -31.17
C GLU A 300 -96.12 24.58 -32.12
N ASP A 301 -95.19 23.67 -32.40
CA ASP A 301 -94.09 23.88 -33.35
C ASP A 301 -94.57 24.04 -34.81
N GLU A 302 -95.60 23.31 -35.23
CA GLU A 302 -96.15 23.43 -36.59
C GLU A 302 -96.92 24.75 -36.78
N ALA A 303 -97.64 25.20 -35.73
CA ALA A 303 -98.34 26.48 -35.70
C ALA A 303 -97.39 27.69 -35.72
N THR A 304 -96.16 27.56 -35.20
CA THR A 304 -95.15 28.63 -35.24
C THR A 304 -94.46 28.71 -36.61
N LYS A 305 -94.23 27.59 -37.29
CA LYS A 305 -93.65 27.56 -38.66
C LYS A 305 -94.57 28.14 -39.73
N THR A 306 -95.89 28.03 -39.58
CA THR A 306 -96.85 28.61 -40.54
C THR A 306 -97.02 30.13 -40.41
N ARG A 307 -96.45 30.75 -39.35
CA ARG A 307 -96.60 32.19 -39.09
C ARG A 307 -95.51 33.08 -39.70
N ASP A 308 -94.37 32.52 -40.11
CA ASP A 308 -93.22 33.32 -40.61
C ASP A 308 -93.07 33.32 -42.15
N GLY A 309 -94.07 32.81 -42.88
CA GLY A 309 -94.09 32.77 -44.35
C GLY A 309 -94.54 34.05 -45.05
N GLY A 310 -94.46 35.21 -44.40
CA GLY A 310 -95.16 36.42 -44.87
C GLY A 310 -94.44 37.74 -44.66
N ALA A 311 -93.36 37.98 -45.40
CA ALA A 311 -92.94 39.34 -45.78
C ALA A 311 -92.01 39.34 -47.01
N SER A 312 -92.61 39.47 -48.20
CA SER A 312 -91.92 40.00 -49.37
C SER A 312 -91.73 41.51 -49.22
N THR A 313 -90.53 42.01 -49.45
CA THR A 313 -90.33 43.37 -49.98
C THR A 313 -89.29 43.34 -51.09
N SER A 314 -89.77 43.52 -52.32
CA SER A 314 -88.96 43.89 -53.48
C SER A 314 -88.41 45.30 -53.33
N ALA A 315 -87.11 45.46 -53.63
CA ALA A 315 -86.50 46.61 -54.27
C ALA A 315 -85.15 46.18 -54.86
#